data_AF-A0A955WBR9-F1
#
_entry.id   AF-A0A955WBR9-F1
#
_cell.length_a   1.000
_cell.length_b   1.000
_cell.length_c   1.000
_cell.angle_alpha   90.00
_cell.angle_beta   90.00
_cell.angle_gamma   90.00
#
_symmetry.space_group_name_H-M   'P 1'
#
loop_
_entity.id
_entity.type
_entity.pdbx_description
1 polymer ?
#
loop_
_entity_poly.entity_id
_entity_poly.type
_entity_poly.pdbx_seq_one_letter_code
_entity_poly.pdbx_strand_id
1 'polypeptide(L)'
;MAACLLPVLALVACGGNGARGVHPGTMPEGGSFHGAWLSPQYGDMHLCVTGRNVIGNYVKNEREGRIRGEIDGDILWFNWEESRTYVPGNPVEVSGRGYFRLSLNEDNDNVLTGEWGVDQDRTGGGPWTAIKRRRQGPDTCDGSSRAVTGREVSWDEEEGADSSSDDEL
;
A
#
# COMPACT_ATOMS: atom_id res chain seq x y z
N MET A 1 46.49 10.14 -44.23
CA MET A 1 45.29 9.31 -43.97
C MET A 1 45.25 9.05 -42.47
N ALA A 2 44.40 9.76 -41.72
CA ALA A 2 44.27 9.59 -40.28
C ALA A 2 42.96 8.84 -40.01
N ALA A 3 43.08 7.60 -39.53
CA ALA A 3 41.94 6.77 -39.16
C ALA A 3 41.56 7.06 -37.70
N CYS A 4 40.45 7.76 -37.50
CA CYS A 4 39.81 7.92 -36.20
C CYS A 4 39.16 6.60 -35.78
N LEU A 5 39.80 5.87 -34.87
CA LEU A 5 39.20 4.78 -34.11
C LEU A 5 38.31 5.37 -33.00
N LEU A 6 36.99 5.22 -33.15
CA LEU A 6 36.01 5.50 -32.10
C LEU A 6 35.75 4.21 -31.29
N PRO A 7 35.88 4.22 -29.95
CA PRO A 7 35.57 3.08 -29.12
C PRO A 7 34.05 3.00 -28.92
N VAL A 8 33.45 1.88 -29.31
CA VAL A 8 32.04 1.56 -29.06
C VAL A 8 31.88 1.23 -27.57
N LEU A 9 31.31 2.15 -26.80
CA LEU A 9 30.89 1.91 -25.43
C LEU A 9 29.66 0.99 -25.46
N ALA A 10 29.82 -0.27 -25.05
CA ALA A 10 28.74 -1.20 -24.84
C ALA A 10 27.96 -0.79 -23.58
N LEU A 11 26.77 -0.22 -23.75
CA LEU A 11 25.82 -0.01 -22.67
C LEU A 11 25.30 -1.38 -22.23
N VAL A 12 25.67 -1.80 -21.01
CA VAL A 12 25.05 -2.92 -20.30
C VAL A 12 23.60 -2.52 -20.02
N ALA A 13 22.69 -3.00 -20.85
CA ALA A 13 21.26 -2.94 -20.57
C ALA A 13 20.97 -3.90 -19.41
N CYS A 14 20.91 -3.36 -18.18
CA CYS A 14 20.26 -4.04 -17.05
C CYS A 14 18.79 -4.24 -17.41
N GLY A 15 18.48 -5.37 -18.04
CA GLY A 15 17.12 -5.84 -18.24
C GLY A 15 16.59 -6.31 -16.89
N GLY A 16 16.04 -5.37 -16.11
CA GLY A 16 15.25 -5.68 -14.93
C GLY A 16 14.23 -6.75 -15.27
N ASN A 17 14.05 -7.71 -14.36
CA ASN A 17 13.13 -8.80 -14.53
C ASN A 17 11.72 -8.23 -14.26
N GLY A 18 11.24 -7.39 -15.19
CA GLY A 18 9.87 -6.93 -15.22
C GLY A 18 8.96 -8.13 -15.42
N ALA A 19 7.72 -8.05 -14.95
CA ALA A 19 6.70 -9.10 -14.99
C ALA A 19 6.38 -9.58 -16.43
N ARG A 20 7.33 -10.27 -17.08
CA ARG A 20 7.25 -10.71 -18.47
C ARG A 20 6.10 -11.69 -18.61
N GLY A 21 5.22 -11.45 -19.59
CA GLY A 21 4.04 -12.28 -19.83
C GLY A 21 2.81 -11.88 -19.00
N VAL A 22 2.91 -10.86 -18.15
CA VAL A 22 1.75 -10.28 -17.48
C VAL A 22 1.16 -9.21 -18.38
N HIS A 23 -0.06 -9.48 -18.88
CA HIS A 23 -0.79 -8.60 -19.78
C HIS A 23 -2.13 -8.20 -19.16
N PRO A 24 -2.50 -6.91 -19.24
CA PRO A 24 -3.82 -6.42 -18.89
C PRO A 24 -4.92 -7.15 -19.67
N GLY A 25 -5.90 -7.67 -18.95
CA GLY A 25 -7.17 -8.17 -19.46
C GLY A 25 -8.32 -7.20 -19.17
N THR A 26 -9.54 -7.64 -19.43
CA THR A 26 -10.73 -6.84 -19.14
C THR A 26 -11.05 -6.86 -17.65
N MET A 27 -11.40 -5.70 -17.07
CA MET A 27 -11.93 -5.65 -15.70
C MET A 27 -13.15 -6.58 -15.57
N PRO A 28 -13.20 -7.49 -14.58
CA PRO A 28 -14.38 -8.31 -14.34
C PRO A 28 -15.58 -7.42 -13.98
N GLU A 29 -16.78 -7.84 -14.38
CA GLU A 29 -18.01 -7.11 -14.08
C GLU A 29 -18.22 -6.96 -12.56
N GLY A 30 -18.55 -5.75 -12.11
CA GLY A 30 -18.63 -5.44 -10.68
C GLY A 30 -17.28 -5.44 -9.93
N GLY A 31 -16.19 -5.71 -10.64
CA GLY A 31 -14.83 -5.68 -10.12
C GLY A 31 -14.39 -4.27 -9.75
N SER A 32 -13.76 -4.12 -8.58
CA SER A 32 -13.10 -2.87 -8.22
C SER A 32 -11.98 -3.08 -7.22
N PHE A 33 -10.81 -2.47 -7.50
CA PHE A 33 -9.69 -2.38 -6.57
C PHE A 33 -10.00 -1.53 -5.33
N HIS A 34 -11.00 -0.64 -5.37
CA HIS A 34 -11.36 0.23 -4.26
C HIS A 34 -11.98 -0.56 -3.10
N GLY A 35 -11.43 -0.48 -1.90
CA GLY A 35 -11.98 -1.13 -0.71
C GLY A 35 -10.95 -1.53 0.35
N ALA A 36 -11.45 -2.20 1.39
CA ALA A 36 -10.64 -2.93 2.35
C ALA A 36 -10.43 -4.38 1.89
N TRP A 37 -9.22 -4.88 2.11
CA TRP A 37 -8.71 -6.16 1.67
C TRP A 37 -7.99 -6.85 2.82
N LEU A 38 -8.08 -8.18 2.86
CA LEU A 38 -7.32 -8.99 3.80
C LEU A 38 -6.32 -9.85 3.05
N SER A 39 -5.03 -9.60 3.27
CA SER A 39 -3.94 -10.43 2.78
C SER A 39 -3.44 -11.36 3.89
N PRO A 40 -3.39 -12.68 3.67
CA PRO A 40 -2.73 -13.58 4.62
C PRO A 40 -1.25 -13.24 4.83
N GLN A 41 -0.57 -12.76 3.77
CA GLN A 41 0.86 -12.44 3.81
C GLN A 41 1.13 -11.06 4.43
N TYR A 42 0.30 -10.06 4.14
CA TYR A 42 0.57 -8.64 4.44
C TYR A 42 -0.50 -7.93 5.29
N GLY A 43 -1.49 -8.67 5.79
CA GLY A 43 -2.46 -8.18 6.78
C GLY A 43 -3.57 -7.33 6.17
N ASP A 44 -4.03 -6.36 6.94
CA ASP A 44 -5.08 -5.42 6.55
C ASP A 44 -4.55 -4.47 5.49
N MET A 45 -5.26 -4.33 4.37
CA MET A 45 -4.88 -3.47 3.26
C MET A 45 -6.07 -2.62 2.81
N HIS A 46 -5.87 -1.33 2.62
CA HIS A 46 -6.91 -0.40 2.18
C HIS A 46 -6.43 0.28 0.90
N LEU A 47 -7.25 0.20 -0.16
CA LEU A 47 -6.96 0.77 -1.47
C LEU A 47 -8.01 1.81 -1.84
N CYS A 48 -7.55 3.00 -2.18
CA CYS A 48 -8.36 4.10 -2.68
C CYS A 48 -8.06 4.36 -4.16
N VAL A 49 -9.11 4.40 -4.98
CA VAL A 49 -9.02 4.55 -6.43
C VAL A 49 -9.57 5.92 -6.81
N THR A 50 -8.82 6.67 -7.60
CA THR A 50 -9.25 7.95 -8.19
C THR A 50 -8.91 7.97 -9.67
N GLY A 51 -9.94 7.80 -10.51
CA GLY A 51 -9.75 7.53 -11.93
C GLY A 51 -9.00 6.21 -12.12
N ARG A 52 -7.79 6.25 -12.67
CA ARG A 52 -6.90 5.09 -12.78
C ARG A 52 -5.86 5.00 -11.67
N ASN A 53 -5.68 6.06 -10.89
CA ASN A 53 -4.66 6.08 -9.86
C ASN A 53 -5.13 5.35 -8.61
N VAL A 54 -4.21 4.66 -7.95
CA VAL A 54 -4.44 3.96 -6.70
C VAL A 54 -3.40 4.40 -5.68
N ILE A 55 -3.90 4.71 -4.50
CA ILE A 55 -3.09 4.83 -3.29
C ILE A 55 -3.62 3.83 -2.28
N GLY A 56 -2.74 3.34 -1.43
CA GLY A 56 -3.16 2.44 -0.37
C GLY A 56 -2.13 2.27 0.71
N ASN A 57 -2.55 1.62 1.77
CA ASN A 57 -1.73 1.26 2.90
C ASN A 57 -2.00 -0.19 3.28
N TYR A 58 -1.02 -0.83 3.90
CA TYR A 58 -1.20 -2.13 4.52
C TYR A 58 -0.44 -2.20 5.84
N VAL A 59 -0.95 -3.00 6.78
CA VAL A 59 -0.35 -3.17 8.11
C VAL A 59 -0.41 -4.63 8.51
N LYS A 60 0.73 -5.13 9.00
CA LYS A 60 0.81 -6.44 9.64
C LYS A 60 1.92 -6.46 10.69
N ASN A 61 1.54 -6.59 11.95
CA ASN A 61 2.47 -6.60 13.08
C ASN A 61 3.38 -5.35 13.05
N GLU A 62 4.70 -5.53 13.05
CA GLU A 62 5.71 -4.47 12.98
C GLU A 62 5.92 -3.87 11.58
N ARG A 63 5.13 -4.30 10.59
CA ARG A 63 5.23 -3.84 9.19
C ARG A 63 4.11 -2.88 8.87
N GLU A 64 4.51 -1.73 8.36
CA GLU A 64 3.61 -0.73 7.80
C GLU A 64 4.09 -0.40 6.40
N GLY A 65 3.19 -0.47 5.42
CA GLY A 65 3.56 -0.16 4.05
C GLY A 65 2.53 0.66 3.31
N ARG A 66 3.00 1.28 2.24
CA ARG A 66 2.26 2.18 1.36
C ARG A 66 2.38 1.71 -0.07
N ILE A 67 1.27 1.77 -0.80
CA ILE A 67 1.13 1.39 -2.20
C ILE A 67 0.76 2.63 -3.00
N ARG A 68 1.41 2.81 -4.16
CA ARG A 68 1.06 3.80 -5.17
C ARG A 68 1.12 3.17 -6.54
N GLY A 69 0.05 3.29 -7.33
CA GLY A 69 -0.04 2.59 -8.59
C GLY A 69 -1.09 3.14 -9.56
N GLU A 70 -1.20 2.46 -10.70
CA GLU A 70 -2.17 2.76 -11.76
C GLU A 70 -2.86 1.47 -12.23
N ILE A 71 -4.15 1.58 -12.49
CA ILE A 71 -5.00 0.50 -13.02
C ILE A 71 -4.95 0.51 -14.55
N ASP A 72 -4.69 -0.65 -15.12
CA ASP A 72 -4.82 -0.97 -16.53
C ASP A 72 -5.58 -2.29 -16.67
N GLY A 73 -6.85 -2.21 -17.12
CA GLY A 73 -7.72 -3.38 -17.20
C GLY A 73 -7.87 -4.06 -15.85
N ASP A 74 -7.72 -5.38 -15.81
CA ASP A 74 -7.70 -6.22 -14.60
C ASP A 74 -6.42 -6.12 -13.76
N ILE A 75 -5.46 -5.26 -14.13
CA ILE A 75 -4.17 -5.15 -13.45
C ILE A 75 -4.02 -3.80 -12.75
N LEU A 76 -3.52 -3.83 -11.52
CA LEU A 76 -2.97 -2.69 -10.81
C LEU A 76 -1.45 -2.82 -10.76
N TRP A 77 -0.74 -1.95 -11.48
CA TRP A 77 0.70 -1.82 -11.41
C TRP A 77 1.08 -0.89 -10.27
N PHE A 78 1.93 -1.33 -9.34
CA PHE A 78 2.24 -0.50 -8.17
C PHE A 78 3.72 -0.49 -7.80
N ASN A 79 4.09 0.59 -7.10
CA ASN A 79 5.28 0.67 -6.26
C ASN A 79 4.84 0.56 -4.80
N TRP A 80 5.69 -0.04 -3.96
CA TRP A 80 5.46 -0.14 -2.54
C TRP A 80 6.67 0.34 -1.75
N GLU A 81 6.40 0.90 -0.58
CA GLU A 81 7.38 1.30 0.43
C GLU A 81 6.92 0.66 1.74
N GLU A 82 7.83 0.02 2.48
CA GLU A 82 7.53 -0.66 3.75
C GLU A 82 8.56 -0.24 4.79
N SER A 83 8.05 0.18 5.94
CA SER A 83 8.81 0.41 7.15
C SER A 83 8.66 -0.78 8.08
N ARG A 84 9.77 -1.25 8.64
CA ARG A 84 9.79 -2.30 9.67
C ARG A 84 10.43 -1.77 10.94
N THR A 85 9.67 -1.77 12.02
CA THR A 85 10.18 -1.32 13.33
C THR A 85 10.35 -2.51 14.27
N TYR A 86 11.55 -3.09 14.29
CA TYR A 86 11.91 -4.14 15.26
C TYR A 86 12.31 -3.56 16.62
N VAL A 87 12.94 -2.39 16.60
CA VAL A 87 13.40 -1.65 17.79
C VAL A 87 12.90 -0.22 17.66
N PRO A 88 12.25 0.35 18.69
CA PRO A 88 11.80 1.74 18.66
C PRO A 88 12.93 2.70 18.26
N GLY A 89 12.66 3.58 17.29
CA GLY A 89 13.59 4.62 16.84
C GLY A 89 14.55 4.24 15.70
N ASN A 90 14.56 2.99 15.23
CA ASN A 90 15.36 2.56 14.08
C ASN A 90 14.52 1.78 13.06
N PRO A 91 13.65 2.44 12.28
CA PRO A 91 12.90 1.79 11.22
C PRO A 91 13.83 1.35 10.08
N VAL A 92 13.60 0.15 9.56
CA VAL A 92 14.23 -0.32 8.32
C VAL A 92 13.24 -0.10 7.18
N GLU A 93 13.60 0.79 6.26
CA GLU A 93 12.82 1.09 5.06
C GLU A 93 13.26 0.18 3.91
N VAL A 94 12.29 -0.49 3.28
CA VAL A 94 12.48 -1.27 2.05
C VAL A 94 11.43 -0.86 1.03
N SER A 95 11.77 -0.95 -0.26
CA SER A 95 10.85 -0.56 -1.32
C SER A 95 10.98 -1.46 -2.53
N GLY A 96 9.97 -1.42 -3.39
CA GLY A 96 9.98 -2.18 -4.61
C GLY A 96 8.75 -1.95 -5.46
N ARG A 97 8.49 -2.91 -6.34
CA ARG A 97 7.37 -2.86 -7.28
C ARG A 97 6.60 -4.15 -7.28
N GLY A 98 5.40 -4.10 -7.81
CA GLY A 98 4.59 -5.28 -8.00
C GLY A 98 3.45 -5.05 -8.97
N TYR A 99 2.59 -6.04 -9.04
CA TYR A 99 1.30 -5.95 -9.70
C TYR A 99 0.27 -6.78 -8.95
N PHE A 100 -0.98 -6.35 -9.01
CA PHE A 100 -2.13 -7.16 -8.67
C PHE A 100 -2.96 -7.40 -9.92
N ARG A 101 -3.47 -8.61 -10.08
CA ARG A 101 -4.57 -8.95 -10.96
C ARG A 101 -5.83 -9.13 -10.13
N LEU A 102 -6.89 -8.45 -10.55
CA LEU A 102 -8.22 -8.58 -9.97
C LEU A 102 -8.99 -9.69 -10.68
N SER A 103 -9.56 -10.60 -9.90
CA SER A 103 -10.48 -11.64 -10.38
C SER A 103 -11.67 -11.80 -9.43
N LEU A 104 -12.66 -12.58 -9.84
CA LEU A 104 -13.74 -13.03 -8.96
C LEU A 104 -13.49 -14.50 -8.59
N ASN A 105 -13.79 -14.88 -7.34
CA ASN A 105 -13.83 -16.28 -6.94
C ASN A 105 -15.19 -16.92 -7.28
N GLU A 106 -15.38 -18.19 -6.88
CA GLU A 106 -16.62 -18.94 -7.10
C GLU A 106 -17.85 -18.29 -6.43
N ASP A 107 -17.64 -17.54 -5.35
CA ASP A 107 -18.68 -16.81 -4.61
C ASP A 107 -18.93 -15.38 -5.15
N ASN A 108 -18.32 -15.01 -6.28
CA ASN A 108 -18.31 -13.65 -6.84
C ASN A 108 -17.68 -12.58 -5.92
N ASP A 109 -16.82 -12.97 -4.99
CA ASP A 109 -15.98 -12.05 -4.24
C ASP A 109 -14.78 -11.61 -5.05
N ASN A 110 -14.42 -10.34 -4.87
CA ASN A 110 -13.23 -9.77 -5.48
C ASN A 110 -11.97 -10.34 -4.79
N VAL A 111 -11.03 -10.83 -5.59
CA VAL A 111 -9.76 -11.40 -5.14
C VAL A 111 -8.62 -10.72 -5.90
N LEU A 112 -7.55 -10.40 -5.16
CA LEU A 112 -6.28 -9.96 -5.72
C LEU A 112 -5.29 -11.11 -5.70
N THR A 113 -4.63 -11.32 -6.82
CA THR A 113 -3.48 -12.21 -6.96
C THR A 113 -2.37 -11.45 -7.65
N GLY A 114 -1.12 -11.66 -7.24
CA GLY A 114 -0.03 -10.87 -7.78
C GLY A 114 1.32 -11.31 -7.28
N GLU A 115 2.32 -10.58 -7.73
CA GLU A 115 3.69 -10.71 -7.28
C GLU A 115 4.28 -9.33 -7.02
N TRP A 116 5.34 -9.33 -6.22
CA TRP A 116 6.17 -8.17 -5.98
C TRP A 116 7.65 -8.53 -6.13
N GLY A 117 8.48 -7.52 -6.30
CA GLY A 117 9.93 -7.58 -6.28
C GLY A 117 10.49 -6.38 -5.53
N VAL A 118 11.81 -6.38 -5.35
CA VAL A 118 12.56 -5.33 -4.68
C VAL A 118 13.10 -4.33 -5.69
N ASP A 119 13.31 -3.08 -5.24
CA ASP A 119 13.84 -1.99 -6.05
C ASP A 119 13.08 -1.78 -7.36
N GLN A 120 13.68 -2.17 -8.49
CA GLN A 120 13.12 -1.97 -9.83
C GLN A 120 12.34 -3.19 -10.34
N ASP A 121 12.50 -4.34 -9.69
CA ASP A 121 11.89 -5.60 -10.10
C ASP A 121 10.43 -5.67 -9.64
N ARG A 122 9.57 -6.17 -10.52
CA ARG A 122 8.13 -6.35 -10.25
C ARG A 122 7.79 -7.74 -9.71
N THR A 123 8.76 -8.64 -9.72
CA THR A 123 8.60 -10.07 -9.41
C THR A 123 9.81 -10.57 -8.63
N GLY A 124 9.72 -11.76 -8.04
CA GLY A 124 10.84 -12.43 -7.35
C GLY A 124 10.92 -12.19 -5.84
N GLY A 125 10.13 -11.27 -5.30
CA GLY A 125 9.91 -11.09 -3.85
C GLY A 125 8.89 -12.09 -3.28
N GLY A 126 7.94 -12.54 -4.11
CA GLY A 126 6.99 -13.59 -3.77
C GLY A 126 5.55 -13.24 -4.14
N PRO A 127 4.60 -14.16 -3.86
CA PRO A 127 3.20 -13.94 -4.14
C PRO A 127 2.57 -12.97 -3.13
N TRP A 128 1.63 -12.18 -3.62
CA TRP A 128 0.77 -11.34 -2.79
C TRP A 128 -0.68 -11.60 -3.18
N THR A 129 -1.44 -12.16 -2.23
CA THR A 129 -2.87 -12.41 -2.41
C THR A 129 -3.69 -11.64 -1.38
N ALA A 130 -4.90 -11.25 -1.76
CA ALA A 130 -5.84 -10.63 -0.84
C ALA A 130 -7.30 -10.88 -1.25
N ILE A 131 -8.21 -10.92 -0.29
CA ILE A 131 -9.66 -11.04 -0.52
C ILE A 131 -10.34 -9.76 -0.06
N LYS A 132 -11.26 -9.23 -0.88
CA LYS A 132 -12.00 -8.02 -0.54
C LYS A 132 -12.96 -8.28 0.61
N ARG A 133 -12.97 -7.39 1.60
CA ARG A 133 -13.96 -7.44 2.67
C ARG A 133 -15.30 -6.92 2.17
N ARG A 134 -16.35 -7.73 2.33
CA ARG A 134 -17.71 -7.33 2.00
C ARG A 134 -18.11 -6.15 2.89
N ARG A 135 -18.62 -5.08 2.29
CA ARG A 135 -19.20 -3.90 2.97
C ARG A 135 -18.23 -3.07 3.84
N GLN A 136 -16.91 -3.27 3.70
CA GLN A 136 -15.91 -2.39 4.33
C GLN A 136 -15.20 -1.56 3.26
N GLY A 137 -15.34 -0.24 3.35
CA GLY A 137 -14.58 0.71 2.53
C GLY A 137 -13.14 0.87 3.04
N PRO A 138 -12.27 1.58 2.30
CA PRO A 138 -10.99 1.98 2.85
C PRO A 138 -11.18 2.95 4.03
N ASP A 139 -10.35 2.84 5.06
CA ASP A 139 -10.51 3.64 6.29
C ASP A 139 -10.00 5.08 6.07
N THR A 140 -8.95 5.26 5.26
CA THR A 140 -8.45 6.56 4.82
C THR A 140 -7.98 6.52 3.36
N CYS A 141 -8.16 7.65 2.67
CA CYS A 141 -7.71 7.86 1.29
C CYS A 141 -6.69 8.99 1.16
N ASP A 142 -5.93 9.28 2.22
CA ASP A 142 -4.83 10.24 2.20
C ASP A 142 -3.47 9.60 1.88
N GLY A 143 -3.40 8.26 1.86
CA GLY A 143 -2.16 7.52 1.67
C GLY A 143 -1.16 7.71 2.83
N SER A 144 -1.62 8.15 4.00
CA SER A 144 -0.82 8.16 5.21
C SER A 144 -0.93 6.78 5.88
N SER A 145 0.21 6.15 6.14
CA SER A 145 0.27 4.91 6.92
C SER A 145 0.18 5.20 8.42
N ARG A 146 -0.22 6.42 8.81
CA ARG A 146 -0.17 6.80 10.22
C ARG A 146 -1.25 5.99 10.93
N ALA A 147 -0.83 4.94 11.62
CA ALA A 147 -1.62 4.32 12.66
C ALA A 147 -2.21 5.45 13.49
N VAL A 148 -3.54 5.52 13.57
CA VAL A 148 -4.24 6.46 14.47
C VAL A 148 -3.97 5.97 15.89
N THR A 149 -2.75 6.19 16.37
CA THR A 149 -2.41 6.10 17.78
C THR A 149 -2.72 7.46 18.37
N GLY A 150 -3.83 7.54 19.09
CA GLY A 150 -4.17 8.73 19.87
C GLY A 150 -5.46 9.40 19.40
N ARG A 151 -6.60 8.85 19.81
CA ARG A 151 -7.71 9.70 20.23
C ARG A 151 -7.17 10.50 21.41
N GLU A 152 -6.77 11.74 21.15
CA GLU A 152 -6.48 12.73 22.19
C GLU A 152 -7.80 12.96 22.94
N VAL A 153 -8.00 12.21 24.00
CA VAL A 153 -8.97 12.57 25.04
C VAL A 153 -8.38 13.78 25.72
N SER A 154 -8.89 14.97 25.33
CA SER A 154 -8.84 16.18 26.16
C SER A 154 -9.51 15.82 27.48
N TRP A 155 -8.70 15.58 28.50
CA TRP A 155 -9.16 15.58 29.87
C TRP A 155 -9.20 17.05 30.28
N ASP A 156 -10.35 17.71 30.07
CA ASP A 156 -10.63 18.95 30.77
C ASP A 156 -10.81 18.57 32.24
N GLU A 157 -9.79 18.87 33.04
CA GLU A 157 -9.80 18.80 34.50
C GLU A 157 -10.90 19.73 35.02
N GLU A 158 -12.03 19.17 35.41
CA GLU A 158 -12.91 19.83 36.38
C GLU A 158 -12.23 19.74 37.75
N GLU A 159 -11.37 20.72 38.03
CA GLU A 159 -10.93 21.02 39.39
C GLU A 159 -12.14 21.47 40.21
N GLY A 160 -12.63 20.56 41.05
CA GLY A 160 -13.46 20.93 42.19
C GLY A 160 -12.60 21.58 43.27
N ALA A 161 -12.98 22.78 43.71
CA ALA A 161 -12.70 23.25 45.07
C ALA A 161 -13.74 24.29 45.49
N ASP A 162 -14.68 23.80 46.30
CA ASP A 162 -15.52 24.53 47.24
C ASP A 162 -14.67 25.42 48.16
N SER A 163 -15.07 26.68 48.35
CA SER A 163 -14.86 27.37 49.62
C SER A 163 -15.85 28.53 49.81
N SER A 164 -16.72 28.34 50.79
CA SER A 164 -17.60 29.27 51.49
C SER A 164 -16.93 30.55 52.03
N SER A 165 -17.69 31.66 52.10
CA SER A 165 -17.81 32.65 53.19
C SER A 165 -18.56 33.90 52.67
N ASP A 166 -19.75 34.24 53.16
CA ASP A 166 -20.11 35.02 54.37
C ASP A 166 -20.46 36.49 54.05
N ASP A 167 -21.44 36.99 54.82
CA ASP A 167 -21.77 38.39 55.15
C ASP A 167 -22.75 39.26 54.32
N GLU A 168 -23.91 39.47 54.97
CA GLU A 168 -24.67 40.73 55.23
C GLU A 168 -24.74 41.87 54.19
N LEU A 169 -25.98 42.23 53.78
CA LEU A 169 -26.79 43.35 54.31
C LEU A 169 -28.15 43.48 53.59
#